data_AF-A0A929W420-F1
#
_entry.id   AF-A0A929W420-F1
#
_cell.length_a   1.000
_cell.length_b   1.000
_cell.length_c   1.000
_cell.angle_alpha   90.00
_cell.angle_beta   90.00
_cell.angle_gamma   90.00
#
_symmetry.space_group_name_H-M   'P 1'
#
loop_
_entity.id
_entity.type
_entity.pdbx_description
1 polymer ?
#
loop_
_entity_poly.entity_id
_entity_poly.type
_entity_poly.pdbx_seq_one_letter_code
_entity_poly.pdbx_strand_id
1 'polypeptide(L)'
;MIVITGAGLLSAIGTNQAETLQSLRDARAGLHPVRFLPTVHRELPVGEVPLSDDELRRLAQAPEARSRTALMGMIALREALTQAQITPQLIADTALVSGTTVGTMDCTEREFARTGRVEQL
;
A
#
# COMPACT_ATOMS: atom_id res chain seq x y z
N MET A 1 -15.26 19.76 -16.67
CA MET A 1 -14.41 18.70 -17.25
C MET A 1 -13.48 18.21 -16.15
N ILE A 2 -13.32 16.90 -15.99
CA ILE A 2 -12.40 16.30 -15.01
C ILE A 2 -11.34 15.54 -15.81
N VAL A 3 -10.06 15.73 -15.47
CA VAL A 3 -8.92 15.09 -16.14
C VAL A 3 -7.95 14.53 -15.09
N ILE A 4 -7.14 13.55 -15.50
CA ILE A 4 -6.08 12.96 -14.68
C ILE A 4 -4.79 13.71 -14.99
N THR A 5 -4.21 14.39 -14.00
CA THR A 5 -2.96 15.16 -14.14
C THR A 5 -1.75 14.45 -13.53
N GLY A 6 -1.98 13.44 -12.69
CA GLY A 6 -0.94 12.62 -12.10
C GLY A 6 -1.51 11.33 -11.54
N ALA A 7 -0.67 10.32 -11.44
CA ALA A 7 -0.97 9.03 -10.84
C ALA A 7 0.26 8.51 -10.09
N GLY A 8 0.02 7.71 -9.07
CA GLY A 8 1.08 7.04 -8.33
C GLY A 8 0.62 5.67 -7.89
N LEU A 9 1.56 4.73 -7.87
CA LEU A 9 1.27 3.32 -7.74
C LEU A 9 2.26 2.62 -6.82
N LEU A 10 1.73 1.76 -5.95
CA LEU A 10 2.51 0.77 -5.22
C LEU A 10 1.81 -0.57 -5.38
N SER A 11 2.50 -1.56 -5.95
CA SER A 11 1.92 -2.85 -6.29
C SER A 11 2.92 -4.00 -6.13
N ALA A 12 2.43 -5.23 -6.25
CA ALA A 12 3.28 -6.43 -6.22
C ALA A 12 4.27 -6.50 -7.40
N ILE A 13 4.02 -5.74 -8.47
CA ILE A 13 4.83 -5.74 -9.69
C ILE A 13 5.62 -4.44 -9.91
N GLY A 14 5.63 -3.54 -8.93
CA GLY A 14 6.37 -2.28 -9.03
C GLY A 14 6.07 -1.33 -7.88
N THR A 15 7.09 -0.56 -7.49
CA THR A 15 7.03 0.40 -6.37
C THR A 15 6.87 1.85 -6.82
N ASN A 16 6.57 2.05 -8.10
CA ASN A 16 6.22 3.31 -8.74
C ASN A 16 5.51 3.06 -10.08
N GLN A 17 5.08 4.12 -10.76
CA GLN A 17 4.41 4.09 -12.05
C GLN A 17 5.27 3.44 -13.14
N ALA A 18 6.56 3.80 -13.22
CA ALA A 18 7.44 3.32 -14.28
C ALA A 18 7.69 1.80 -14.18
N GLU A 19 8.01 1.31 -12.98
CA GLU A 19 8.19 -0.11 -12.71
C GLU A 19 6.91 -0.90 -12.97
N THR A 20 5.78 -0.42 -12.48
CA THR A 20 4.48 -1.09 -12.65
C THR A 20 4.12 -1.17 -14.13
N LEU A 21 4.25 -0.08 -14.88
CA LEU A 21 3.98 -0.05 -16.33
C LEU A 21 4.90 -1.00 -17.09
N GLN A 22 6.19 -1.03 -16.75
CA GLN A 22 7.14 -1.92 -17.40
C GLN A 22 6.78 -3.38 -17.12
N SER A 23 6.40 -3.72 -15.88
CA SER A 23 6.00 -5.08 -15.54
C SER A 23 4.74 -5.53 -16.26
N LEU A 24 3.77 -4.62 -16.45
CA LEU A 24 2.57 -4.91 -17.26
C LEU A 24 2.93 -5.17 -18.72
N ARG A 25 3.79 -4.34 -19.33
CA ARG A 25 4.23 -4.50 -20.72
C ARG A 25 4.97 -5.82 -20.93
N ASP A 26 5.76 -6.21 -19.95
CA ASP A 26 6.57 -7.43 -20.00
C ASP A 26 5.80 -8.68 -19.53
N ALA A 27 4.51 -8.55 -19.21
CA ALA A 27 3.68 -9.61 -18.63
C ALA A 27 4.33 -10.31 -17.42
N ARG A 28 5.08 -9.54 -16.60
CA ARG A 28 5.75 -10.06 -15.40
C ARG A 28 4.71 -10.29 -14.30
N ALA A 29 4.66 -11.52 -13.81
CA ALA A 29 3.87 -11.86 -12.64
C ALA A 29 4.45 -11.24 -11.36
N GLY A 30 3.58 -10.82 -10.45
CA GLY A 30 3.95 -10.37 -9.09
C GLY A 30 3.50 -11.34 -8.00
N LEU A 31 3.12 -12.56 -8.38
CA LEU A 31 2.71 -13.59 -7.46
C LEU A 31 3.94 -14.39 -7.02
N HIS A 32 4.16 -14.43 -5.71
CA HIS A 32 5.27 -15.13 -5.08
C HIS A 32 4.79 -15.87 -3.82
N PRO A 33 5.57 -16.84 -3.30
CA PRO A 33 5.33 -17.38 -1.98
C PRO A 33 5.32 -16.26 -0.92
N VAL A 34 4.54 -16.45 0.14
CA VAL A 34 4.40 -15.47 1.24
C VAL A 34 5.77 -15.09 1.81
N ARG A 35 6.08 -13.80 1.85
CA ARG A 35 7.32 -13.25 2.42
C ARG A 35 7.07 -12.38 3.65
N PHE A 36 6.09 -11.48 3.61
CA PHE A 36 5.90 -10.47 4.67
C PHE A 36 4.67 -10.74 5.55
N LEU A 37 3.57 -11.25 4.99
CA LEU A 37 2.33 -11.50 5.71
C LEU A 37 2.52 -12.65 6.71
N PRO A 38 2.30 -12.44 8.02
CA PRO A 38 2.32 -13.52 8.99
C PRO A 38 1.03 -14.33 8.89
N THR A 39 1.02 -15.37 8.06
CA THR A 39 -0.12 -16.28 7.88
C THR A 39 0.29 -17.75 7.98
N VAL A 40 -0.67 -18.61 8.35
CA VAL A 40 -0.53 -20.07 8.33
C VAL A 40 -0.61 -20.64 6.92
N HIS A 41 -1.29 -19.94 5.99
CA HIS A 41 -1.51 -20.36 4.61
C HIS A 41 -0.32 -20.03 3.70
N ARG A 42 0.87 -20.55 4.04
CA ARG A 42 2.12 -20.23 3.34
C ARG A 42 2.26 -20.96 1.99
N GLU A 43 1.42 -21.95 1.74
CA GLU A 43 1.35 -22.74 0.51
C GLU A 43 0.74 -21.99 -0.68
N LEU A 44 -0.02 -20.91 -0.41
CA LEU A 44 -0.69 -20.14 -1.44
C LEU A 44 0.20 -18.99 -1.96
N PRO A 45 0.21 -18.72 -3.28
CA PRO A 45 0.90 -17.55 -3.82
C PRO A 45 0.15 -16.26 -3.47
N VAL A 46 0.90 -15.19 -3.23
CA VAL A 46 0.37 -13.88 -2.86
C VAL A 46 1.03 -12.76 -3.68
N GLY A 47 0.30 -11.66 -3.87
CA GLY A 47 0.78 -10.45 -4.52
C GLY A 47 1.20 -9.40 -3.49
N GLU A 48 2.29 -9.66 -2.77
CA GLU A 48 2.82 -8.70 -1.79
C GLU A 48 3.58 -7.56 -2.49
N VAL A 49 3.37 -6.32 -2.05
CA VAL A 49 4.31 -5.23 -2.36
C VAL A 49 5.68 -5.63 -1.80
N PRO A 50 6.77 -5.59 -2.59
CA PRO A 50 8.08 -6.16 -2.23
C PRO A 50 8.88 -5.29 -1.25
N LEU A 51 8.22 -4.71 -0.25
CA LEU A 51 8.78 -3.81 0.76
C LEU A 51 8.30 -4.22 2.16
N SER A 52 9.21 -4.32 3.12
CA SER A 52 8.87 -4.47 4.54
C SER A 52 8.17 -3.24 5.11
N ASP A 53 7.52 -3.38 6.26
CA ASP A 53 6.88 -2.24 6.93
C ASP A 53 7.88 -1.14 7.31
N ASP A 54 9.11 -1.50 7.66
CA ASP A 54 10.16 -0.53 7.98
C ASP A 54 10.65 0.22 6.74
N GLU A 55 10.76 -0.45 5.59
CA GLU A 55 11.05 0.20 4.32
C GLU A 55 9.91 1.15 3.93
N LEU A 56 8.66 0.72 4.09
CA LEU A 56 7.50 1.57 3.85
C LEU A 56 7.46 2.79 4.76
N ARG A 57 7.75 2.66 6.06
CA ARG A 57 7.83 3.81 7.00
C ARG A 57 8.91 4.79 6.58
N ARG A 58 10.09 4.31 6.20
CA ARG A 58 11.19 5.15 5.71
C ARG A 58 10.78 5.89 4.44
N LEU A 59 10.22 5.19 3.46
CA LEU A 59 9.78 5.78 2.19
C LEU A 59 8.60 6.74 2.36
N ALA A 60 7.68 6.45 3.28
CA ALA A 60 6.55 7.33 3.59
C ALA A 60 6.94 8.53 4.48
N GLN A 61 8.14 8.52 5.06
CA GLN A 61 8.57 9.48 6.08
C GLN A 61 7.61 9.53 7.28
N ALA A 62 7.07 8.38 7.66
CA ALA A 62 6.04 8.24 8.68
C ALA A 62 6.41 7.12 9.68
N PRO A 63 7.40 7.36 10.57
CA PRO A 63 7.94 6.33 11.47
C PRO A 63 6.89 5.77 12.46
N GLU A 64 5.91 6.58 12.85
CA GLU A 64 4.85 6.18 13.79
C GLU A 64 3.66 5.49 13.12
N ALA A 65 3.58 5.51 11.78
CA ALA A 65 2.46 4.91 11.08
C ALA A 65 2.49 3.38 11.18
N ARG A 66 1.37 2.82 11.63
CA ARG A 66 1.18 1.38 11.82
C ARG A 66 0.44 0.71 10.68
N SER A 67 -0.41 1.45 9.96
CA SER A 67 -1.18 0.89 8.85
C SER A 67 -0.31 0.76 7.60
N ARG A 68 -0.08 -0.48 7.19
CA ARG A 68 0.60 -0.79 5.92
C ARG A 68 -0.15 -0.18 4.74
N THR A 69 -1.49 -0.25 4.73
CA THR A 69 -2.32 0.38 3.69
C THR A 69 -2.11 1.89 3.62
N ALA A 70 -2.08 2.58 4.76
CA ALA A 70 -1.85 4.02 4.79
C ALA A 70 -0.43 4.39 4.32
N LEU A 71 0.58 3.64 4.74
CA LEU A 71 1.97 3.83 4.29
C LEU A 71 2.09 3.73 2.77
N MET A 72 1.52 2.69 2.17
CA MET A 72 1.54 2.52 0.72
C MET A 72 0.77 3.66 0.02
N GLY A 73 -0.39 4.05 0.55
CA GLY A 73 -1.18 5.17 0.06
C GLY A 73 -0.42 6.49 0.10
N MET A 74 0.31 6.79 1.16
CA MET A 74 1.13 8.01 1.28
C MET A 74 2.25 8.06 0.22
N ILE A 75 2.90 6.92 -0.05
CA ILE A 75 3.95 6.83 -1.07
C ILE A 75 3.36 7.06 -2.47
N ALA A 76 2.28 6.35 -2.80
CA ALA A 76 1.59 6.49 -4.09
C ALA A 76 1.02 7.92 -4.28
N LEU A 77 0.41 8.50 -3.24
CA LEU A 77 -0.11 9.87 -3.30
C LEU A 77 1.00 10.89 -3.55
N ARG A 78 2.18 10.73 -2.92
CA ARG A 78 3.31 11.62 -3.17
C ARG A 78 3.80 11.55 -4.61
N GLU A 79 3.86 10.36 -5.21
CA GLU A 79 4.19 10.19 -6.63
C GLU A 79 3.15 10.92 -7.51
N ALA A 80 1.85 10.74 -7.24
CA ALA A 80 0.77 11.38 -7.98
C ALA A 80 0.83 12.92 -7.90
N LEU A 81 0.99 13.48 -6.70
CA LEU A 81 1.11 14.92 -6.47
C LEU A 81 2.34 15.50 -7.17
N THR A 82 3.45 14.76 -7.18
CA THR A 82 4.68 15.16 -7.86
C THR A 82 4.47 15.23 -9.38
N GLN A 83 3.88 14.19 -9.97
CA GLN A 83 3.57 14.16 -11.41
C GLN A 83 2.59 15.26 -11.81
N ALA A 84 1.57 15.50 -10.98
CA ALA A 84 0.59 16.56 -11.19
C ALA A 84 1.12 17.98 -10.90
N GLN A 85 2.37 18.11 -10.41
CA GLN A 85 2.98 19.38 -10.02
C GLN A 85 2.15 20.15 -8.98
N ILE A 86 1.45 19.44 -8.09
CA ILE A 86 0.67 20.06 -7.01
C ILE A 86 1.63 20.54 -5.92
N THR A 87 1.67 21.86 -5.73
CA THR A 87 2.50 22.51 -4.72
C THR A 87 1.80 22.54 -3.35
N PRO A 88 2.53 22.76 -2.24
CA PRO A 88 1.92 22.89 -0.92
C PRO A 88 0.81 23.94 -0.82
N GLN A 89 0.88 25.01 -1.63
CA GLN A 89 -0.16 26.04 -1.68
C GLN A 89 -1.45 25.49 -2.29
N LEU A 90 -1.35 24.67 -3.35
CA LEU A 90 -2.51 24.03 -3.98
C LEU A 90 -3.11 22.92 -3.11
N ILE A 91 -2.34 22.31 -2.21
CA ILE A 91 -2.84 21.29 -1.27
C ILE A 91 -3.96 21.85 -0.38
N ALA A 92 -3.88 23.13 0.02
CA ALA A 92 -4.88 23.74 0.90
C ALA A 92 -6.30 23.73 0.31
N ASP A 93 -6.41 23.84 -1.01
CA ASP A 93 -7.67 23.83 -1.76
C ASP A 93 -7.97 22.45 -2.39
N THR A 94 -7.17 21.43 -2.08
CA THR A 94 -7.32 20.08 -2.64
C THR A 94 -8.16 19.19 -1.72
N ALA A 95 -9.22 18.60 -2.26
CA ALA A 95 -9.97 17.56 -1.56
C ALA A 95 -9.31 16.19 -1.69
N LEU A 96 -9.27 15.42 -0.60
CA LEU A 96 -8.86 14.01 -0.62
C LEU A 96 -10.08 13.12 -0.42
N VAL A 97 -10.31 12.23 -1.39
CA VAL A 97 -11.27 11.12 -1.26
C VAL A 97 -10.47 9.83 -1.25
N SER A 98 -10.50 9.11 -0.13
CA SER A 98 -9.79 7.84 0.04
C SER A 98 -10.78 6.72 0.30
N GLY A 99 -10.66 5.64 -0.46
CA GLY A 99 -11.50 4.45 -0.34
C GLY A 99 -10.65 3.20 -0.20
N THR A 100 -10.99 2.34 0.75
CA THR A 100 -10.39 1.02 0.92
C THR A 100 -11.51 0.00 1.13
N THR A 101 -11.39 -1.18 0.52
CA THR A 101 -12.31 -2.28 0.79
C THR A 101 -11.97 -2.95 2.11
N VAL A 102 -10.69 -3.36 2.25
CA VAL A 102 -10.11 -3.82 3.50
C VAL A 102 -8.87 -2.99 3.80
N GLY A 103 -8.98 -2.11 4.80
CA GLY A 103 -7.86 -1.34 5.31
C GLY A 103 -7.19 -2.08 6.46
N THR A 104 -5.88 -2.32 6.36
CA THR A 104 -5.08 -2.83 7.48
C THR A 104 -5.56 -4.19 8.05
N MET A 105 -5.89 -5.12 7.16
CA MET A 105 -6.27 -6.50 7.51
C MET A 105 -5.28 -7.13 8.49
N ASP A 106 -3.99 -6.87 8.28
CA ASP A 106 -2.89 -7.37 9.09
C ASP A 106 -2.98 -6.91 10.56
N CYS A 107 -3.41 -5.68 10.82
CA CYS A 107 -3.66 -5.21 12.20
C CYS A 107 -4.93 -5.86 12.76
N THR A 108 -6.03 -5.86 12.01
CA THR A 108 -7.31 -6.40 12.47
C THR A 108 -7.19 -7.87 12.85
N GLU A 109 -6.51 -8.68 12.05
CA GLU A 109 -6.29 -10.10 12.33
C GLU A 109 -5.37 -10.33 13.54
N ARG A 110 -4.31 -9.52 13.70
CA ARG A 110 -3.43 -9.60 14.89
C ARG A 110 -4.18 -9.25 16.17
N GLU A 111 -5.00 -8.21 16.14
CA GLU A 111 -5.81 -7.81 17.30
C GLU A 111 -6.89 -8.84 17.61
N PHE A 112 -7.53 -9.43 16.59
CA PHE A 112 -8.45 -10.55 16.77
C PHE A 112 -7.73 -11.76 17.38
N ALA A 113 -6.54 -12.13 16.91
CA ALA A 113 -5.78 -13.24 17.48
C ALA A 113 -5.34 -12.97 18.95
N ARG A 114 -5.11 -11.70 19.32
CA ARG A 114 -4.75 -11.30 20.68
C ARG A 114 -5.94 -11.33 21.65
N THR A 115 -7.08 -10.79 21.21
CA THR A 115 -8.24 -10.54 22.08
C THR A 115 -9.32 -11.60 21.95
N GLY A 116 -9.36 -12.31 20.83
CA GLY A 116 -10.36 -13.32 20.46
C GLY A 116 -10.12 -14.70 21.04
N ARG A 117 -9.38 -14.84 22.15
CA ARG A 117 -9.58 -16.00 23.04
C ARG A 117 -10.94 -15.80 23.69
N VAL A 118 -11.98 -16.24 22.99
CA VAL A 118 -13.28 -16.50 23.61
C VAL A 118 -12.97 -17.45 24.76
N GLU A 119 -13.20 -17.00 26.00
CA GLU A 119 -13.21 -17.89 27.15
C GLU A 119 -13.98 -19.15 26.75
N GLN A 120 -13.37 -20.31 26.98
CA GLN A 120 -14.02 -21.60 26.72
C GLN A 120 -15.36 -21.61 27.46
N LEU A 121 -16.45 -21.49 26.70
CA LEU A 121 -17.79 -21.91 27.15
C LEU A 121 -17.84 -23.44 27.13
#